data_AF-A0A8J8K3K9-F1
#
_entry.id   AF-A0A8J8K3K9-F1
#
_cell.length_a   1.000
_cell.length_b   1.000
_cell.length_c   1.000
_cell.angle_alpha   90.00
_cell.angle_beta   90.00
_cell.angle_gamma   90.00
#
_symmetry.space_group_name_H-M   'P 1'
#
loop_
_entity.id
_entity.type
_entity.pdbx_description
1 polymer ?
#
loop_
_entity_poly.entity_id
_entity_poly.type
_entity_poly.pdbx_seq_one_letter_code
_entity_poly.pdbx_strand_id
1 'polypeptide(L)'
;MRKRSIILVILCFMPMLYTPMYQNTSGDTNLKYVVLYDESHGQYYNRTLMNRALDSLNSLLPQNITPNIEIELLFNEESEFNSTNLQGVDLLILTNLGIKEEDLLTTSEIDAILDFVELGGSLFLLCNPLTQNVNITGHIEPINDLLASRNNKISSARIRSAVNASFSDVIIDDFLSTYENDSYISLNYPKESDEFVMDEATINETLFNQETEIEDLLIYSSSIGLGNEEPESSRIGIATTPVTSYAIDERYQIFRDPVNNFLTWLLAKELDTSRVVLSGSTIMFSNQEVIEDSIWIDQLDNLKLWQNIILWLLNYTPHPEVSPPAIWAFSYYALVIAAFSIVVFGYAFILYKYKNARKTSIKVKQ
;
A
#
# COMPACT_ATOMS: atom_id res chain seq x y z
N MET A 1 -60.16 14.80 27.71
CA MET A 1 -58.68 14.66 27.77
C MET A 1 -58.16 13.39 27.10
N ARG A 2 -58.81 12.21 27.26
CA ARG A 2 -58.35 10.92 26.67
C ARG A 2 -57.97 10.96 25.18
N LYS A 3 -58.77 11.59 24.30
CA LYS A 3 -58.52 11.58 22.85
C LYS A 3 -57.31 12.43 22.40
N ARG A 4 -57.00 13.53 23.08
CA ARG A 4 -55.87 14.41 22.72
C ARG A 4 -54.51 13.85 23.16
N SER A 5 -54.48 13.10 24.26
CA SER A 5 -53.26 12.43 24.74
C SER A 5 -52.86 11.25 23.86
N ILE A 6 -53.82 10.51 23.30
CA ILE A 6 -53.55 9.39 22.39
C ILE A 6 -52.92 9.87 21.08
N ILE A 7 -53.42 10.99 20.52
CA ILE A 7 -52.87 11.58 19.29
C ILE A 7 -51.41 12.03 19.49
N LEU A 8 -51.09 12.60 20.66
CA LEU A 8 -49.75 13.05 20.97
C LEU A 8 -48.76 11.89 21.15
N VAL A 9 -49.21 10.78 21.75
CA VAL A 9 -48.43 9.53 21.83
C VAL A 9 -48.19 8.95 20.43
N ILE A 10 -49.21 8.87 19.57
CA ILE A 10 -49.06 8.37 18.19
C ILE A 10 -48.10 9.25 17.38
N LEU A 11 -48.14 10.58 17.56
CA LEU A 11 -47.21 11.52 16.91
C LEU A 11 -45.76 11.35 17.39
N CYS A 12 -45.54 10.99 18.65
CA CYS A 12 -44.20 10.66 19.17
C CYS A 12 -43.67 9.32 18.65
N PHE A 13 -44.54 8.37 18.29
CA PHE A 13 -44.16 7.04 17.77
C PHE A 13 -44.16 6.95 16.23
N MET A 14 -44.77 7.90 15.52
CA MET A 14 -44.75 7.99 14.05
C MET A 14 -43.34 8.00 13.43
N PRO A 15 -42.33 8.67 14.01
CA PRO A 15 -40.95 8.61 13.52
C PRO A 15 -40.34 7.20 13.60
N MET A 16 -40.77 6.35 14.55
CA MET A 16 -40.30 4.97 14.67
C MET A 16 -40.90 4.04 13.59
N LEU A 17 -42.02 4.42 12.97
CA LEU A 17 -42.63 3.66 11.88
C LEU A 17 -42.12 4.10 10.50
N TYR A 18 -41.41 5.22 10.43
CA TYR A 18 -40.95 5.87 9.19
C TYR A 18 -39.43 5.93 9.07
N THR A 19 -38.69 5.17 9.88
CA THR A 19 -37.27 4.95 9.60
C THR A 19 -37.20 4.06 8.35
N PRO A 20 -36.72 4.56 7.21
CA PRO A 20 -36.42 3.67 6.11
C PRO A 20 -35.48 2.61 6.67
N MET A 21 -35.87 1.33 6.56
CA MET A 21 -34.89 0.26 6.60
C MET A 21 -33.96 0.52 5.42
N TYR A 22 -32.91 1.31 5.65
CA TYR A 22 -31.69 1.15 4.90
C TYR A 22 -31.23 -0.25 5.29
N GLN A 23 -31.54 -1.22 4.43
CA GLN A 23 -30.79 -2.45 4.43
C GLN A 23 -29.34 -2.00 4.29
N ASN A 24 -28.58 -2.15 5.37
CA ASN A 24 -27.15 -2.28 5.27
C ASN A 24 -26.96 -3.45 4.31
N THR A 25 -26.74 -3.15 3.04
CA THR A 25 -25.77 -3.92 2.29
C THR A 25 -24.42 -3.61 2.92
N SER A 26 -24.19 -4.10 4.13
CA SER A 26 -22.87 -4.60 4.50
C SER A 26 -22.69 -5.82 3.60
N GLY A 27 -22.50 -5.57 2.31
CA GLY A 27 -22.03 -6.56 1.39
C GLY A 27 -20.68 -6.94 1.96
N ASP A 28 -20.56 -8.22 2.27
CA ASP A 28 -19.30 -8.91 2.32
C ASP A 28 -18.66 -8.73 0.92
N THR A 29 -18.14 -7.53 0.65
CA THR A 29 -17.58 -7.18 -0.65
C THR A 29 -16.19 -7.77 -0.66
N ASN A 30 -16.08 -9.02 -1.09
CA ASN A 30 -14.79 -9.60 -1.44
C ASN A 30 -14.20 -8.72 -2.54
N LEU A 31 -13.12 -7.99 -2.25
CA LEU A 31 -12.39 -7.21 -3.24
C LEU A 31 -11.51 -8.20 -4.01
N LYS A 32 -11.74 -8.31 -5.31
CA LYS A 32 -10.94 -9.17 -6.18
C LYS A 32 -9.95 -8.33 -6.94
N TYR A 33 -8.67 -8.66 -6.84
CA TYR A 33 -7.60 -8.04 -7.62
C TYR A 33 -6.92 -9.06 -8.52
N VAL A 34 -6.43 -8.61 -9.66
CA VAL A 34 -5.64 -9.41 -10.60
C VAL A 34 -4.21 -8.87 -10.62
N VAL A 35 -3.26 -9.71 -10.23
CA VAL A 35 -1.83 -9.39 -10.27
C VAL A 35 -1.20 -10.18 -11.40
N LEU A 36 -0.54 -9.49 -12.34
CA LEU A 36 0.23 -10.11 -13.41
C LEU A 36 1.72 -10.05 -13.04
N TYR A 37 2.34 -11.22 -12.89
CA TYR A 37 3.77 -11.36 -12.68
C TYR A 37 4.46 -11.72 -14.00
N ASP A 38 5.48 -10.97 -14.37
CA ASP A 38 6.16 -11.17 -15.65
C ASP A 38 7.25 -12.24 -15.60
N GLU A 39 7.23 -13.14 -16.59
CA GLU A 39 8.22 -14.22 -16.79
C GLU A 39 8.67 -14.38 -18.25
N SER A 40 8.27 -13.48 -19.16
CA SER A 40 8.56 -13.62 -20.58
C SER A 40 9.82 -12.87 -21.04
N HIS A 41 10.34 -11.96 -20.21
CA HIS A 41 11.41 -11.02 -20.56
C HIS A 41 12.74 -11.38 -19.89
N GLY A 42 13.07 -12.68 -19.93
CA GLY A 42 14.37 -13.20 -19.54
C GLY A 42 14.69 -13.10 -18.05
N GLN A 43 13.68 -12.98 -17.17
CA GLN A 43 13.93 -12.79 -15.74
C GLN A 43 14.49 -14.07 -15.10
N TYR A 44 15.58 -13.91 -14.34
CA TYR A 44 16.11 -14.99 -13.52
C TYR A 44 15.15 -15.36 -12.37
N TYR A 45 14.58 -14.34 -11.73
CA TYR A 45 13.63 -14.48 -10.64
C TYR A 45 12.23 -14.78 -11.19
N ASN A 46 11.97 -16.02 -11.54
CA ASN A 46 10.63 -16.50 -11.87
C ASN A 46 9.86 -16.95 -10.61
N ARG A 47 8.63 -17.45 -10.78
CA ARG A 47 7.76 -17.94 -9.71
C ARG A 47 8.38 -18.99 -8.82
N THR A 48 9.37 -19.74 -9.30
CA THR A 48 10.06 -20.74 -8.48
C THR A 48 10.94 -20.05 -7.44
N LEU A 49 11.67 -19.02 -7.85
CA LEU A 49 12.54 -18.24 -6.98
C LEU A 49 11.80 -17.13 -6.23
N MET A 50 10.56 -16.83 -6.58
CA MET A 50 9.72 -15.86 -5.90
C MET A 50 8.52 -16.50 -5.18
N ASN A 51 8.49 -17.83 -5.06
CA ASN A 51 7.29 -18.55 -4.61
C ASN A 51 6.81 -18.08 -3.24
N ARG A 52 7.71 -17.76 -2.32
CA ARG A 52 7.34 -17.35 -0.96
C ARG A 52 6.66 -16.00 -0.95
N ALA A 53 7.19 -15.05 -1.71
CA ALA A 53 6.60 -13.71 -1.88
C ALA A 53 5.25 -13.79 -2.59
N LEU A 54 5.15 -14.58 -3.66
CA LEU A 54 3.92 -14.75 -4.44
C LEU A 54 2.84 -15.54 -3.69
N ASP A 55 3.20 -16.61 -2.98
CA ASP A 55 2.27 -17.38 -2.14
C ASP A 55 1.75 -16.54 -0.97
N SER A 56 2.57 -15.60 -0.47
CA SER A 56 2.15 -14.69 0.60
C SER A 56 0.98 -13.80 0.22
N LEU A 57 0.75 -13.58 -1.09
CA LEU A 57 -0.38 -12.80 -1.61
C LEU A 57 -1.74 -13.41 -1.22
N ASN A 58 -1.80 -14.74 -1.10
CA ASN A 58 -3.00 -15.46 -0.66
C ASN A 58 -3.25 -15.33 0.85
N SER A 59 -2.29 -14.78 1.61
CA SER A 59 -2.33 -14.67 3.06
C SER A 59 -2.09 -13.23 3.55
N LEU A 60 -2.25 -12.22 2.68
CA LEU A 60 -1.94 -10.82 2.99
C LEU A 60 -2.70 -10.29 4.20
N LEU A 61 -3.90 -10.81 4.47
CA LEU A 61 -4.73 -10.34 5.56
C LEU A 61 -5.25 -11.51 6.41
N PRO A 62 -5.31 -11.33 7.74
CA PRO A 62 -6.07 -12.22 8.62
C PRO A 62 -7.54 -12.26 8.18
N GLN A 63 -8.17 -13.45 8.20
CA GLN A 63 -9.58 -13.71 7.81
C GLN A 63 -10.66 -12.89 8.56
N ASN A 64 -10.28 -11.94 9.41
CA ASN A 64 -11.16 -11.16 10.27
C ASN A 64 -11.22 -9.66 9.89
N ILE A 65 -10.52 -9.22 8.84
CA ILE A 65 -10.57 -7.84 8.35
C ILE A 65 -11.55 -7.78 7.17
N THR A 66 -12.51 -6.85 7.24
CA THR A 66 -13.46 -6.56 6.16
C THR A 66 -13.06 -5.25 5.49
N PRO A 67 -13.00 -5.20 4.14
CA PRO A 67 -13.34 -6.27 3.20
C PRO A 67 -12.27 -7.36 3.09
N ASN A 68 -12.71 -8.59 2.84
CA ASN A 68 -11.81 -9.68 2.47
C ASN A 68 -11.21 -9.40 1.08
N ILE A 69 -9.92 -9.68 0.90
CA ILE A 69 -9.25 -9.53 -0.39
C ILE A 69 -9.03 -10.92 -1.00
N GLU A 70 -9.33 -11.06 -2.29
CA GLU A 70 -8.95 -12.19 -3.12
C GLU A 70 -8.00 -11.71 -4.22
N ILE A 71 -6.81 -12.30 -4.30
CA ILE A 71 -5.85 -12.01 -5.36
C ILE A 71 -5.79 -13.18 -6.34
N GLU A 72 -6.09 -12.89 -7.61
CA GLU A 72 -5.82 -13.79 -8.72
C GLU A 72 -4.44 -13.47 -9.29
N LEU A 73 -3.49 -14.39 -9.07
CA LEU A 73 -2.14 -14.28 -9.60
C LEU A 73 -2.06 -14.93 -10.99
N LEU A 74 -1.71 -14.12 -11.99
CA LEU A 74 -1.45 -14.54 -13.36
C LEU A 74 0.05 -14.43 -13.65
N PHE A 75 0.51 -15.22 -14.61
CA PHE A 75 1.91 -15.21 -15.05
C PHE A 75 1.97 -14.92 -16.53
N ASN A 76 2.75 -13.92 -16.92
CA ASN A 76 3.01 -13.64 -18.31
C ASN A 76 4.13 -14.55 -18.83
N GLU A 77 3.72 -15.64 -19.48
CA GLU A 77 4.63 -16.54 -20.21
C GLU A 77 4.64 -16.24 -21.72
N GLU A 78 3.75 -15.36 -22.19
CA GLU A 78 3.63 -14.97 -23.60
C GLU A 78 4.65 -13.89 -23.96
N SER A 79 5.12 -13.89 -25.21
CA SER A 79 6.33 -13.16 -25.60
C SER A 79 6.25 -11.63 -25.50
N GLU A 80 5.07 -11.02 -25.48
CA GLU A 80 4.94 -9.55 -25.52
C GLU A 80 3.72 -9.01 -24.76
N PHE A 81 3.89 -7.87 -24.08
CA PHE A 81 2.78 -7.08 -23.52
C PHE A 81 1.95 -6.37 -24.60
N ASN A 82 0.63 -6.40 -24.43
CA ASN A 82 -0.29 -5.69 -25.31
C ASN A 82 -1.56 -5.26 -24.57
N SER A 83 -2.38 -4.45 -25.21
CA SER A 83 -3.61 -3.93 -24.59
C SER A 83 -4.60 -5.03 -24.17
N THR A 84 -4.50 -6.23 -24.73
CA THR A 84 -5.43 -7.33 -24.45
C THR A 84 -4.99 -8.12 -23.22
N ASN A 85 -3.70 -8.43 -23.07
CA ASN A 85 -3.21 -9.19 -21.92
C ASN A 85 -3.11 -8.34 -20.64
N LEU A 86 -2.95 -7.02 -20.76
CA LEU A 86 -3.01 -6.10 -19.62
C LEU A 86 -4.45 -5.70 -19.25
N GLN A 87 -5.46 -6.07 -20.05
CA GLN A 87 -6.84 -5.70 -19.76
C GLN A 87 -7.37 -6.43 -18.52
N GLY A 88 -7.82 -5.66 -17.53
CA GLY A 88 -8.38 -6.21 -16.29
C GLY A 88 -7.34 -6.66 -15.27
N VAL A 89 -6.05 -6.42 -15.54
CA VAL A 89 -4.98 -6.50 -14.55
C VAL A 89 -5.06 -5.24 -13.66
N ASP A 90 -4.84 -5.39 -12.36
CA ASP A 90 -4.78 -4.27 -11.41
C ASP A 90 -3.33 -3.88 -11.09
N LEU A 91 -2.44 -4.87 -11.05
CA LEU A 91 -1.02 -4.69 -10.76
C LEU A 91 -0.15 -5.53 -11.71
N LEU A 92 0.81 -4.89 -12.37
CA LEU A 92 1.87 -5.55 -13.11
C LEU A 92 3.19 -5.50 -12.33
N ILE A 93 3.80 -6.66 -12.11
CA ILE A 93 5.10 -6.81 -11.45
C ILE A 93 6.16 -7.18 -12.49
N LEU A 94 7.12 -6.28 -12.70
CA LEU A 94 8.29 -6.48 -13.55
C LEU A 94 9.53 -6.61 -12.68
N THR A 95 10.23 -7.73 -12.80
CA THR A 95 11.50 -7.93 -12.09
C THR A 95 12.70 -7.57 -12.96
N ASN A 96 13.90 -8.03 -12.61
CA ASN A 96 15.12 -7.74 -13.36
C ASN A 96 15.05 -8.31 -14.79
N LEU A 97 14.62 -7.47 -15.74
CA LEU A 97 14.42 -7.78 -17.16
C LEU A 97 15.73 -7.73 -17.96
N GLY A 98 15.71 -8.21 -19.20
CA GLY A 98 16.70 -7.81 -20.20
C GLY A 98 18.09 -8.39 -19.97
N ILE A 99 18.16 -9.64 -19.51
CA ILE A 99 19.43 -10.38 -19.44
C ILE A 99 20.04 -10.49 -20.84
N LYS A 100 19.20 -10.57 -21.88
CA LYS A 100 19.61 -10.57 -23.29
C LYS A 100 18.86 -9.50 -24.08
N GLU A 101 19.39 -9.18 -25.25
CA GLU A 101 18.83 -8.16 -26.15
C GLU A 101 17.42 -8.55 -26.65
N GLU A 102 17.17 -9.84 -26.89
CA GLU A 102 15.85 -10.34 -27.26
C GLU A 102 14.82 -10.28 -26.13
N ASP A 103 15.26 -10.09 -24.88
CA ASP A 103 14.41 -10.02 -23.69
C ASP A 103 14.05 -8.56 -23.33
N LEU A 104 14.46 -7.58 -24.15
CA LEU A 104 14.15 -6.17 -23.96
C LEU A 104 12.71 -5.86 -24.38
N LEU A 105 12.06 -4.97 -23.64
CA LEU A 105 10.73 -4.48 -23.99
C LEU A 105 10.77 -3.73 -25.32
N THR A 106 9.90 -4.13 -26.25
CA THR A 106 9.71 -3.40 -27.50
C THR A 106 8.99 -2.07 -27.25
N THR A 107 9.07 -1.14 -28.20
CA THR A 107 8.34 0.14 -28.10
C THR A 107 6.83 -0.07 -27.97
N SER A 108 6.27 -1.07 -28.64
CA SER A 108 4.84 -1.40 -28.56
C SER A 108 4.43 -1.84 -27.16
N GLU A 109 5.29 -2.59 -26.48
CA GLU A 109 5.06 -3.06 -25.12
C GLU A 109 5.17 -1.94 -24.11
N ILE A 110 6.19 -1.09 -24.26
CA ILE A 110 6.33 0.13 -23.45
C ILE A 110 5.08 0.99 -23.59
N ASP A 111 4.58 1.19 -24.81
CA ASP A 111 3.33 1.94 -25.03
C ASP A 111 2.13 1.25 -24.39
N ALA A 112 2.02 -0.08 -24.46
CA ALA A 112 0.93 -0.82 -23.82
C ALA A 112 0.98 -0.72 -22.28
N ILE A 113 2.17 -0.79 -21.67
CA ILE A 113 2.37 -0.61 -20.23
C ILE A 113 2.01 0.82 -19.81
N LEU A 114 2.40 1.83 -20.61
CA LEU A 114 2.07 3.23 -20.33
C LEU A 114 0.56 3.47 -20.42
N ASP A 115 -0.11 2.90 -21.42
CA ASP A 115 -1.56 2.97 -21.55
C ASP A 115 -2.26 2.26 -20.38
N PHE A 116 -1.75 1.12 -19.93
CA PHE A 116 -2.21 0.42 -18.72
C PHE A 116 -2.13 1.31 -17.47
N VAL A 117 -1.01 2.01 -17.27
CA VAL A 117 -0.84 2.94 -16.14
C VAL A 117 -1.80 4.12 -16.23
N GLU A 118 -2.04 4.66 -17.43
CA GLU A 118 -2.99 5.76 -17.65
C GLU A 118 -4.44 5.33 -17.38
N LEU A 119 -4.76 4.06 -17.61
CA LEU A 119 -6.06 3.47 -17.31
C LEU A 119 -6.25 3.11 -15.82
N GLY A 120 -5.23 3.32 -14.98
CA GLY A 120 -5.28 3.13 -13.54
C GLY A 120 -4.58 1.87 -13.03
N GLY A 121 -3.91 1.14 -13.90
CA GLY A 121 -3.08 0.00 -13.52
C GLY A 121 -1.83 0.41 -12.75
N SER A 122 -1.47 -0.33 -11.70
CA SER A 122 -0.29 -0.05 -10.88
C SER A 122 0.93 -0.86 -11.33
N LEU A 123 2.14 -0.35 -11.06
CA LEU A 123 3.41 -1.00 -11.41
C LEU A 123 4.28 -1.27 -10.19
N PHE A 124 4.84 -2.47 -10.12
CA PHE A 124 5.99 -2.76 -9.29
C PHE A 124 7.19 -3.08 -10.18
N LEU A 125 8.16 -2.18 -10.21
CA LEU A 125 9.38 -2.28 -11.00
C LEU A 125 10.54 -2.64 -10.06
N LEU A 126 11.16 -3.78 -10.30
CA LEU A 126 12.28 -4.27 -9.50
C LEU A 126 13.50 -4.47 -10.40
N CYS A 127 14.65 -3.99 -9.96
CA CYS A 127 15.95 -4.28 -10.57
C CYS A 127 16.84 -4.96 -9.53
N ASN A 128 17.95 -5.57 -9.93
CA ASN A 128 18.92 -6.11 -8.98
C ASN A 128 20.10 -5.18 -8.76
N PRO A 129 20.81 -5.31 -7.63
CA PRO A 129 22.15 -4.76 -7.50
C PRO A 129 23.12 -5.36 -8.50
N LEU A 130 24.25 -4.67 -8.69
CA LEU A 130 25.43 -5.26 -9.29
C LEU A 130 25.83 -6.52 -8.52
N THR A 131 25.96 -7.64 -9.23
CA THR A 131 26.44 -8.89 -8.63
C THR A 131 27.53 -9.55 -9.49
N GLN A 132 28.29 -10.48 -8.89
CA GLN A 132 29.26 -11.27 -9.65
C GLN A 132 28.61 -12.30 -10.59
N ASN A 133 27.33 -12.63 -10.38
CA ASN A 133 26.60 -13.57 -11.22
C ASN A 133 25.91 -12.83 -12.36
N VAL A 134 26.33 -13.11 -13.59
CA VAL A 134 25.81 -12.49 -14.82
C VAL A 134 24.32 -12.70 -15.05
N ASN A 135 23.72 -13.76 -14.48
CA ASN A 135 22.27 -14.00 -14.60
C ASN A 135 21.47 -13.23 -13.54
N ILE A 136 22.12 -12.72 -12.50
CA ILE A 136 21.46 -12.07 -11.36
C ILE A 136 21.69 -10.57 -11.37
N THR A 137 22.86 -10.12 -11.85
CA THR A 137 23.24 -8.70 -11.86
C THR A 137 22.16 -7.79 -12.45
N GLY A 138 22.03 -6.58 -11.92
CA GLY A 138 21.01 -5.64 -12.38
C GLY A 138 21.23 -5.15 -13.80
N HIS A 139 20.22 -5.33 -14.65
CA HIS A 139 20.16 -4.77 -16.00
C HIS A 139 19.22 -3.55 -15.98
N ILE A 140 19.78 -2.37 -16.18
CA ILE A 140 19.06 -1.12 -15.92
C ILE A 140 18.29 -0.57 -17.12
N GLU A 141 18.73 -0.90 -18.33
CA GLU A 141 18.22 -0.32 -19.58
C GLU A 141 16.70 -0.52 -19.75
N PRO A 142 16.12 -1.73 -19.59
CA PRO A 142 14.68 -1.93 -19.83
C PRO A 142 13.79 -1.07 -18.93
N ILE A 143 14.11 -1.03 -17.63
CA ILE A 143 13.32 -0.27 -16.65
C ILE A 143 13.54 1.23 -16.85
N ASN A 144 14.78 1.67 -17.05
CA ASN A 144 15.07 3.09 -17.24
C ASN A 144 14.49 3.64 -18.54
N ASP A 145 14.41 2.84 -19.60
CA ASP A 145 13.78 3.20 -20.87
C ASP A 145 12.25 3.29 -20.74
N LEU A 146 11.62 2.34 -20.04
CA LEU A 146 10.19 2.42 -19.68
C LEU A 146 9.92 3.71 -18.89
N LEU A 147 10.74 4.01 -17.88
CA LEU A 147 10.59 5.21 -17.06
C LEU A 147 10.89 6.51 -17.83
N ALA A 148 11.76 6.49 -18.85
CA ALA A 148 12.07 7.65 -19.70
C ALA A 148 11.04 7.94 -20.78
N SER A 149 10.23 6.94 -21.12
CA SER A 149 9.26 7.02 -22.20
C SER A 149 8.18 8.06 -21.92
N ARG A 150 7.64 8.62 -23.01
CA ARG A 150 6.61 9.69 -23.01
C ARG A 150 6.96 10.86 -22.08
N ASN A 151 8.22 11.30 -22.07
CA ASN A 151 8.74 12.40 -21.24
C ASN A 151 8.58 12.15 -19.74
N ASN A 152 9.04 11.00 -19.24
CA ASN A 152 8.98 10.65 -17.82
C ASN A 152 7.56 10.57 -17.25
N LYS A 153 6.61 10.09 -18.06
CA LYS A 153 5.19 10.06 -17.70
C LYS A 153 4.93 9.32 -16.38
N ILE A 154 5.67 8.23 -16.14
CA ILE A 154 5.63 7.43 -14.91
C ILE A 154 6.48 8.12 -13.83
N SER A 155 7.78 8.26 -14.07
CA SER A 155 8.71 8.83 -13.10
C SER A 155 9.96 9.37 -13.80
N SER A 156 10.54 10.42 -13.25
CA SER A 156 11.87 10.91 -13.59
C SER A 156 13.00 10.22 -12.82
N ALA A 157 12.65 9.39 -11.82
CA ALA A 157 13.62 8.59 -11.09
C ALA A 157 14.19 7.43 -11.93
N ARG A 158 15.42 7.00 -11.65
CA ARG A 158 16.14 5.96 -12.41
C ARG A 158 16.97 5.07 -11.50
N ILE A 159 17.08 3.78 -11.85
CA ILE A 159 18.10 2.93 -11.25
C ILE A 159 19.47 3.43 -11.72
N ARG A 160 20.38 3.68 -10.79
CA ARG A 160 21.69 4.26 -11.09
C ARG A 160 22.62 3.22 -11.70
N SER A 161 23.44 3.72 -12.62
CA SER A 161 24.60 3.04 -13.18
C SER A 161 25.72 4.05 -13.39
N ALA A 162 26.91 3.55 -13.68
CA ALA A 162 28.02 4.39 -14.10
C ALA A 162 27.82 4.94 -15.51
N VAL A 163 28.59 5.98 -15.85
CA VAL A 163 28.63 6.51 -17.22
C VAL A 163 29.15 5.43 -18.17
N ASN A 164 28.32 5.08 -19.16
CA ASN A 164 28.53 3.98 -20.11
C ASN A 164 28.65 2.60 -19.43
N ALA A 165 27.91 2.37 -18.34
CA ALA A 165 27.73 1.04 -17.78
C ALA A 165 26.37 0.46 -18.17
N SER A 166 26.35 -0.85 -18.43
CA SER A 166 25.15 -1.61 -18.73
C SER A 166 24.47 -2.15 -17.46
N PHE A 167 25.22 -2.21 -16.36
CA PHE A 167 24.73 -2.74 -15.08
C PHE A 167 24.44 -1.64 -14.08
N SER A 168 23.58 -1.97 -13.14
CA SER A 168 23.31 -1.13 -11.97
C SER A 168 24.55 -1.01 -11.07
N ASP A 169 24.46 -0.13 -10.07
CA ASP A 169 25.39 -0.13 -8.95
C ASP A 169 24.93 -1.06 -7.82
N VAL A 170 25.75 -1.17 -6.77
CA VAL A 170 25.40 -1.83 -5.52
C VAL A 170 25.73 -0.91 -4.35
N ILE A 171 24.79 -0.83 -3.40
CA ILE A 171 24.96 -0.07 -2.16
C ILE A 171 25.83 -0.87 -1.19
N ILE A 172 26.75 -0.17 -0.53
CA ILE A 172 27.72 -0.66 0.43
C ILE A 172 27.62 0.18 1.72
N ASP A 173 27.74 -0.47 2.88
CA ASP A 173 27.89 0.20 4.17
C ASP A 173 28.84 -0.58 5.09
N ASP A 174 30.00 0.00 5.40
CA ASP A 174 31.04 -0.66 6.22
C ASP A 174 30.67 -0.76 7.71
N PHE A 175 29.64 -0.07 8.19
CA PHE A 175 29.26 0.01 9.60
C PHE A 175 28.03 -0.82 9.92
N LEU A 176 27.10 -0.94 8.97
CA LEU A 176 25.83 -1.64 9.11
C LEU A 176 25.78 -2.92 8.29
N SER A 177 26.91 -3.36 7.75
CA SER A 177 27.03 -4.63 7.06
C SER A 177 26.83 -5.81 7.99
N THR A 178 26.29 -6.89 7.41
CA THR A 178 26.12 -8.17 8.09
C THR A 178 26.63 -9.32 7.21
N TYR A 179 26.70 -10.52 7.78
CA TYR A 179 27.15 -11.73 7.08
C TYR A 179 28.51 -11.60 6.39
N GLU A 180 29.41 -10.78 6.93
CA GLU A 180 30.74 -10.51 6.36
C GLU A 180 30.68 -10.00 4.90
N ASN A 181 29.58 -9.34 4.53
CA ASN A 181 29.38 -8.77 3.20
C ASN A 181 28.95 -7.31 3.31
N ASP A 182 29.82 -6.39 2.87
CA ASP A 182 29.59 -4.94 2.98
C ASP A 182 28.38 -4.44 2.17
N SER A 183 27.86 -5.26 1.26
CA SER A 183 26.64 -4.95 0.50
C SER A 183 25.34 -5.42 1.16
N TYR A 184 25.41 -6.22 2.24
CA TYR A 184 24.24 -6.72 2.96
C TYR A 184 24.02 -5.85 4.18
N ILE A 185 23.09 -4.90 4.09
CA ILE A 185 22.96 -3.82 5.06
C ILE A 185 21.72 -4.06 5.92
N SER A 186 21.91 -4.11 7.24
CA SER A 186 20.79 -4.22 8.19
C SER A 186 20.35 -2.82 8.60
N LEU A 187 19.08 -2.51 8.32
CA LEU A 187 18.45 -1.23 8.68
C LEU A 187 17.44 -1.46 9.80
N ASN A 188 17.56 -0.68 10.87
CA ASN A 188 16.62 -0.67 11.99
C ASN A 188 15.82 0.64 11.97
N TYR A 189 14.49 0.52 12.02
CA TYR A 189 13.54 1.62 12.08
C TYR A 189 12.84 1.57 13.45
N PRO A 190 13.28 2.36 14.44
CA PRO A 190 12.79 2.25 15.81
C PRO A 190 11.34 2.72 16.00
N LYS A 191 10.64 2.04 16.92
CA LYS A 191 9.21 2.16 17.31
C LYS A 191 8.58 3.52 17.60
N GLU A 192 9.34 4.62 17.63
CA GLU A 192 8.73 5.95 17.82
C GLU A 192 8.27 6.57 16.49
N SER A 193 8.48 5.87 15.38
CA SER A 193 7.88 6.18 14.09
C SER A 193 6.75 5.20 13.77
N ASP A 194 5.49 5.59 14.02
CA ASP A 194 4.29 4.93 13.45
C ASP A 194 4.22 5.09 11.90
N GLU A 195 5.34 5.43 11.28
CA GLU A 195 5.51 5.91 9.92
C GLU A 195 6.82 5.35 9.39
N PHE A 196 6.85 5.00 8.11
CA PHE A 196 8.08 4.60 7.45
C PHE A 196 9.04 5.81 7.39
N VAL A 197 9.86 6.02 8.42
CA VAL A 197 10.86 7.11 8.48
C VAL A 197 12.03 6.75 7.57
N MET A 198 11.83 7.05 6.30
CA MET A 198 12.59 8.12 5.66
C MET A 198 13.12 9.13 6.67
N ASP A 199 14.45 9.20 6.84
CA ASP A 199 15.19 10.05 7.79
C ASP A 199 14.46 11.33 8.27
N GLU A 200 14.59 11.65 9.56
CA GLU A 200 13.93 12.73 10.33
C GLU A 200 14.12 14.17 9.79
N ALA A 201 14.65 14.34 8.58
CA ALA A 201 14.92 15.62 7.94
C ALA A 201 14.16 15.89 6.63
N THR A 202 13.34 14.97 6.11
CA THR A 202 12.63 15.16 4.82
C THR A 202 11.20 14.60 4.92
N ILE A 203 10.21 15.47 4.79
CA ILE A 203 8.81 15.28 5.20
C ILE A 203 8.03 14.48 4.13
N ASN A 204 7.42 13.34 4.51
CA ASN A 204 5.99 13.08 4.28
C ASN A 204 5.52 11.80 4.97
N GLU A 205 4.89 12.02 6.12
CA GLU A 205 4.29 11.09 7.07
C GLU A 205 3.16 10.17 6.52
N THR A 206 2.80 10.18 5.22
CA THR A 206 1.45 9.70 4.83
C THR A 206 1.28 8.86 3.56
N LEU A 207 2.31 8.57 2.76
CA LEU A 207 2.04 7.83 1.51
C LEU A 207 1.84 6.33 1.74
N PHE A 208 2.74 5.70 2.50
CA PHE A 208 2.74 4.26 2.74
C PHE A 208 1.99 3.91 4.03
N ASN A 209 0.66 3.81 3.94
CA ASN A 209 -0.12 3.23 5.05
C ASN A 209 0.16 1.73 5.12
N GLN A 210 0.87 1.31 6.17
CA GLN A 210 1.27 -0.08 6.40
C GLN A 210 0.16 -0.82 7.15
N GLU A 211 -0.15 -2.04 6.70
CA GLU A 211 -1.00 -2.94 7.50
C GLU A 211 -0.22 -3.60 8.63
N THR A 212 1.05 -3.89 8.38
CA THR A 212 1.95 -4.51 9.35
C THR A 212 3.20 -3.67 9.54
N GLU A 213 3.55 -3.43 10.80
CA GLU A 213 4.75 -2.67 11.18
C GLU A 213 6.04 -3.39 10.73
N ILE A 214 6.95 -2.58 10.17
CA ILE A 214 8.30 -2.97 9.74
C ILE A 214 9.29 -2.37 10.74
N GLU A 215 10.00 -3.20 11.49
CA GLU A 215 11.00 -2.77 12.47
C GLU A 215 12.42 -2.89 11.88
N ASP A 216 12.71 -3.99 11.21
CA ASP A 216 14.06 -4.31 10.74
C ASP A 216 14.05 -4.81 9.29
N LEU A 217 14.95 -4.32 8.46
CA LEU A 217 15.11 -4.76 7.06
C LEU A 217 16.53 -5.20 6.77
N LEU A 218 16.67 -6.24 5.95
CA LEU A 218 17.96 -6.61 5.38
C LEU A 218 17.95 -6.24 3.90
N ILE A 219 18.76 -5.26 3.52
CA ILE A 219 18.80 -4.75 2.17
C ILE A 219 20.03 -5.22 1.39
N TYR A 220 19.83 -5.50 0.11
CA TYR A 220 20.87 -5.69 -0.89
C TYR A 220 20.35 -5.14 -2.22
N SER A 221 20.74 -3.91 -2.55
CA SER A 221 20.05 -3.10 -3.55
C SER A 221 21.00 -2.21 -4.34
N SER A 222 20.58 -1.84 -5.55
CA SER A 222 21.09 -0.66 -6.26
C SER A 222 20.54 0.62 -5.67
N SER A 223 21.22 1.72 -5.96
CA SER A 223 20.75 3.06 -5.67
C SER A 223 19.85 3.62 -6.79
N ILE A 224 18.93 4.49 -6.41
CA ILE A 224 17.95 5.15 -7.26
C ILE A 224 18.26 6.64 -7.28
N GLY A 225 18.44 7.20 -8.46
CA GLY A 225 18.56 8.64 -8.68
C GLY A 225 17.17 9.23 -8.85
N LEU A 226 16.86 10.30 -8.11
CA LEU A 226 15.50 10.87 -8.09
C LEU A 226 15.17 11.76 -9.30
N GLY A 227 16.17 12.20 -10.07
CA GLY A 227 15.91 13.05 -11.22
C GLY A 227 15.25 14.37 -10.83
N ASN A 228 14.03 14.61 -11.31
CA ASN A 228 13.21 15.77 -10.97
C ASN A 228 12.10 15.44 -9.96
N GLU A 229 12.11 14.24 -9.37
CA GLU A 229 11.20 13.91 -8.29
C GLU A 229 11.53 14.77 -7.07
N GLU A 230 10.51 15.37 -6.47
CA GLU A 230 10.63 16.18 -5.24
C GLU A 230 10.28 15.30 -4.04
N PRO A 231 11.25 14.88 -3.20
CA PRO A 231 10.99 13.99 -2.05
C PRO A 231 9.93 14.51 -1.08
N GLU A 232 9.85 15.83 -0.96
CA GLU A 232 8.91 16.56 -0.09
C GLU A 232 7.46 16.58 -0.63
N SER A 233 7.23 16.00 -1.82
CA SER A 233 5.91 15.90 -2.43
C SER A 233 5.07 14.85 -1.72
N SER A 234 3.82 15.17 -1.38
CA SER A 234 2.90 14.24 -0.70
C SER A 234 2.53 12.99 -1.51
N ARG A 235 2.98 12.94 -2.77
CA ARG A 235 2.74 11.84 -3.71
C ARG A 235 3.96 10.94 -3.87
N ILE A 236 5.04 11.21 -3.14
CA ILE A 236 6.30 10.48 -3.24
C ILE A 236 6.68 10.00 -1.85
N GLY A 237 6.90 8.70 -1.74
CA GLY A 237 7.58 8.08 -0.61
C GLY A 237 8.88 7.49 -1.13
N ILE A 238 9.91 7.47 -0.32
CA ILE A 238 11.18 6.84 -0.68
C ILE A 238 11.55 5.85 0.45
N ALA A 239 12.59 5.04 0.26
CA ALA A 239 13.35 4.40 1.34
C ALA A 239 14.84 4.68 1.13
N THR A 240 15.55 5.05 2.20
CA THR A 240 16.94 5.50 2.13
C THR A 240 17.85 4.71 3.03
N THR A 241 19.12 4.74 2.65
CA THR A 241 20.22 4.23 3.45
C THR A 241 20.70 5.30 4.43
N PRO A 242 21.40 4.90 5.50
CA PRO A 242 22.10 5.82 6.37
C PRO A 242 23.21 6.60 5.63
N VAL A 243 23.63 7.71 6.24
CA VAL A 243 24.66 8.62 5.69
C VAL A 243 26.06 8.00 5.56
N THR A 244 26.27 6.85 6.20
CA THR A 244 27.50 6.07 6.13
C THR A 244 27.63 5.33 4.80
N SER A 245 26.51 5.02 4.15
CA SER A 245 26.47 4.20 2.95
C SER A 245 26.99 4.93 1.70
N TYR A 246 27.41 4.15 0.72
CA TYR A 246 27.83 4.61 -0.61
C TYR A 246 27.52 3.53 -1.65
N ALA A 247 27.57 3.87 -2.93
CA ALA A 247 27.37 2.90 -4.01
C ALA A 247 28.67 2.65 -4.76
N ILE A 248 28.84 1.44 -5.29
CA ILE A 248 29.94 1.08 -6.20
C ILE A 248 29.41 0.52 -7.51
N ASP A 249 30.07 0.84 -8.61
CA ASP A 249 29.76 0.28 -9.93
C ASP A 249 30.67 -0.91 -10.30
N GLU A 250 30.46 -1.45 -11.51
CA GLU A 250 31.28 -2.53 -12.10
C GLU A 250 32.78 -2.20 -12.22
N ARG A 251 33.14 -0.91 -12.16
CA ARG A 251 34.50 -0.38 -12.25
C ARG A 251 35.05 -0.01 -10.88
N TYR A 252 34.34 -0.34 -9.80
CA TYR A 252 34.66 0.01 -8.42
C TYR A 252 34.78 1.53 -8.19
N GLN A 253 34.09 2.35 -8.99
CA GLN A 253 33.95 3.78 -8.71
C GLN A 253 32.94 3.97 -7.60
N ILE A 254 33.33 4.78 -6.60
CA ILE A 254 32.48 5.09 -5.45
C ILE A 254 31.60 6.29 -5.80
N PHE A 255 30.30 6.14 -5.54
CA PHE A 255 29.30 7.19 -5.67
C PHE A 255 28.63 7.44 -4.32
N ARG A 256 28.42 8.72 -4.02
CA ARG A 256 27.55 9.18 -2.93
C ARG A 256 26.61 10.23 -3.50
N ASP A 257 25.44 10.41 -2.89
CA ASP A 257 24.62 11.59 -3.18
C ASP A 257 25.30 12.81 -2.55
N PRO A 258 25.78 13.78 -3.35
CA PRO A 258 26.52 14.93 -2.83
C PRO A 258 25.62 15.96 -2.14
N VAL A 259 24.29 15.86 -2.29
CA VAL A 259 23.32 16.80 -1.74
C VAL A 259 22.72 16.23 -0.46
N ASN A 260 22.24 14.99 -0.53
CA ASN A 260 21.44 14.40 0.54
C ASN A 260 22.27 13.53 1.51
N ASN A 261 23.49 13.12 1.11
CA ASN A 261 24.37 12.20 1.84
C ASN A 261 23.80 10.80 2.12
N PHE A 262 22.55 10.51 1.77
CA PHE A 262 21.95 9.18 1.76
C PHE A 262 21.78 8.65 0.32
N LEU A 263 21.51 7.35 0.18
CA LEU A 263 21.12 6.75 -1.10
C LEU A 263 19.69 6.23 -1.01
N THR A 264 18.89 6.51 -2.03
CA THR A 264 17.55 5.93 -2.17
C THR A 264 17.67 4.51 -2.73
N TRP A 265 16.99 3.54 -2.13
CA TRP A 265 16.96 2.15 -2.62
C TRP A 265 15.55 1.68 -3.00
N LEU A 266 14.51 2.38 -2.53
CA LEU A 266 13.12 2.19 -2.95
C LEU A 266 12.45 3.55 -3.14
N LEU A 267 11.57 3.64 -4.13
CA LEU A 267 10.74 4.81 -4.41
C LEU A 267 9.31 4.36 -4.65
N ALA A 268 8.38 5.04 -4.02
CA ALA A 268 6.95 4.90 -4.17
C ALA A 268 6.37 6.21 -4.70
N LYS A 269 5.49 6.13 -5.69
CA LYS A 269 4.89 7.31 -6.30
C LYS A 269 3.43 7.08 -6.63
N GLU A 270 2.59 8.00 -6.20
CA GLU A 270 1.17 8.03 -6.57
C GLU A 270 0.97 8.92 -7.79
N LEU A 271 0.42 8.32 -8.85
CA LEU A 271 -0.07 8.99 -10.05
C LEU A 271 -1.57 9.27 -9.90
N ASP A 272 -2.20 9.92 -10.88
CA ASP A 272 -3.57 10.42 -10.69
C ASP A 272 -4.60 9.29 -10.51
N THR A 273 -4.32 8.14 -11.10
CA THR A 273 -5.20 6.95 -11.09
C THR A 273 -4.47 5.66 -10.77
N SER A 274 -3.15 5.69 -10.58
CA SER A 274 -2.29 4.51 -10.47
C SER A 274 -1.17 4.74 -9.46
N ARG A 275 -0.51 3.67 -9.04
CA ARG A 275 0.64 3.72 -8.12
C ARG A 275 1.82 2.95 -8.68
N VAL A 276 3.01 3.43 -8.37
CA VAL A 276 4.26 2.89 -8.89
C VAL A 276 5.24 2.73 -7.75
N VAL A 277 5.83 1.54 -7.62
CA VAL A 277 7.00 1.32 -6.78
C VAL A 277 8.17 0.92 -7.65
N LEU A 278 9.31 1.58 -7.45
CA LEU A 278 10.60 1.25 -8.02
C LEU A 278 11.52 0.79 -6.89
N SER A 279 12.06 -0.43 -7.01
CA SER A 279 13.01 -0.99 -6.04
C SER A 279 14.30 -1.39 -6.74
N GLY A 280 15.43 -1.06 -6.13
CA GLY A 280 16.75 -1.50 -6.58
C GLY A 280 17.08 -2.95 -6.22
N SER A 281 16.14 -3.73 -5.68
CA SER A 281 16.33 -5.14 -5.37
C SER A 281 15.13 -6.03 -5.71
N THR A 282 15.30 -6.97 -6.63
CA THR A 282 14.42 -8.16 -6.74
C THR A 282 14.86 -9.22 -5.73
N ILE A 283 16.18 -9.37 -5.54
CA ILE A 283 16.79 -10.43 -4.72
C ILE A 283 16.24 -10.44 -3.29
N MET A 284 16.06 -9.27 -2.67
CA MET A 284 15.50 -9.15 -1.31
C MET A 284 14.14 -9.81 -1.12
N PHE A 285 13.35 -9.91 -2.19
CA PHE A 285 12.01 -10.48 -2.16
C PHE A 285 11.95 -11.93 -2.64
N SER A 286 13.11 -12.57 -2.79
CA SER A 286 13.23 -13.90 -3.38
C SER A 286 13.57 -14.99 -2.36
N ASN A 287 13.45 -16.22 -2.81
CA ASN A 287 13.92 -17.44 -2.16
C ASN A 287 15.42 -17.70 -2.39
N GLN A 288 16.16 -16.73 -2.94
CA GLN A 288 17.61 -16.85 -3.05
C GLN A 288 18.22 -16.95 -1.65
N GLU A 289 19.19 -17.84 -1.49
CA GLU A 289 19.92 -17.98 -0.23
C GLU A 289 20.79 -16.75 0.04
N VAL A 290 20.76 -16.26 1.29
CA VAL A 290 21.68 -15.26 1.83
C VAL A 290 22.90 -15.95 2.43
N ILE A 291 22.60 -16.94 3.27
CA ILE A 291 23.52 -17.88 3.92
C ILE A 291 22.88 -19.27 3.90
N GLU A 292 23.64 -20.31 4.27
CA GLU A 292 23.13 -21.69 4.33
C GLU A 292 21.81 -21.77 5.12
N ASP A 293 20.79 -22.40 4.52
CA ASP A 293 19.44 -22.58 5.07
C ASP A 293 18.65 -21.29 5.37
N SER A 294 19.03 -20.15 4.78
CA SER A 294 18.40 -18.85 5.04
C SER A 294 18.17 -18.07 3.74
N ILE A 295 16.91 -17.71 3.45
CA ILE A 295 16.52 -17.04 2.20
C ILE A 295 16.19 -15.56 2.41
N TRP A 296 16.39 -14.74 1.38
CA TRP A 296 16.27 -13.28 1.41
C TRP A 296 14.92 -12.77 1.92
N ILE A 297 13.82 -13.30 1.41
CA ILE A 297 12.47 -12.88 1.77
C ILE A 297 12.12 -13.15 3.24
N ASP A 298 12.71 -14.16 3.87
CA ASP A 298 12.48 -14.51 5.28
C ASP A 298 13.43 -13.75 6.23
N GLN A 299 14.32 -12.88 5.72
CA GLN A 299 15.19 -12.07 6.55
C GLN A 299 14.45 -10.88 7.14
N LEU A 300 14.54 -10.73 8.46
CA LEU A 300 13.97 -9.62 9.22
C LEU A 300 12.50 -9.40 8.80
N ASP A 301 12.11 -8.19 8.37
CA ASP A 301 10.75 -7.87 7.93
C ASP A 301 10.60 -7.72 6.39
N ASN A 302 11.50 -8.31 5.60
CA ASN A 302 11.44 -8.22 4.12
C ASN A 302 10.11 -8.74 3.55
N LEU A 303 9.55 -9.81 4.11
CA LEU A 303 8.24 -10.31 3.72
C LEU A 303 7.12 -9.31 4.04
N LYS A 304 7.15 -8.66 5.21
CA LYS A 304 6.14 -7.65 5.57
C LYS A 304 6.22 -6.44 4.64
N LEU A 305 7.43 -6.00 4.31
CA LEU A 305 7.64 -4.93 3.32
C LEU A 305 7.01 -5.28 1.97
N TRP A 306 7.28 -6.49 1.46
CA TRP A 306 6.66 -6.98 0.23
C TRP A 306 5.13 -6.88 0.30
N GLN A 307 4.53 -7.39 1.37
CA GLN A 307 3.08 -7.40 1.54
C GLN A 307 2.50 -5.98 1.61
N ASN A 308 3.12 -5.08 2.38
CA ASN A 308 2.70 -3.67 2.47
C ASN A 308 2.78 -2.96 1.12
N ILE A 309 3.85 -3.20 0.32
CA ILE A 309 3.99 -2.63 -1.02
C ILE A 309 2.85 -3.09 -1.92
N ILE A 310 2.53 -4.38 -1.93
CA ILE A 310 1.47 -4.92 -2.79
C ILE A 310 0.11 -4.35 -2.38
N LEU A 311 -0.21 -4.30 -1.10
CA LEU A 311 -1.47 -3.72 -0.61
C LEU A 311 -1.59 -2.23 -0.98
N TRP A 312 -0.50 -1.49 -0.87
CA TRP A 312 -0.47 -0.08 -1.28
C TRP A 312 -0.66 0.06 -2.80
N LEU A 313 0.02 -0.74 -3.61
CA LEU A 313 -0.12 -0.71 -5.07
C LEU A 313 -1.52 -1.07 -5.55
N LEU A 314 -2.23 -1.96 -4.84
CA LEU A 314 -3.62 -2.35 -5.13
C LEU A 314 -4.66 -1.31 -4.67
N ASN A 315 -4.22 -0.14 -4.19
CA ASN A 315 -5.09 0.88 -3.58
C ASN A 315 -5.92 0.33 -2.41
N TYR A 316 -5.45 -0.71 -1.73
CA TYR A 316 -6.11 -1.23 -0.54
C TYR A 316 -5.84 -0.32 0.67
N THR A 317 -4.61 0.20 0.79
CA THR A 317 -4.23 1.15 1.84
C THR A 317 -4.08 2.57 1.30
N PRO A 318 -4.51 3.62 2.03
CA PRO A 318 -5.35 3.55 3.23
C PRO A 318 -6.70 2.89 2.94
N HIS A 319 -7.22 2.14 3.91
CA HIS A 319 -8.53 1.48 3.77
C HIS A 319 -9.58 2.48 3.30
N PRO A 320 -10.38 2.15 2.27
CA PRO A 320 -11.50 2.99 1.90
C PRO A 320 -12.39 3.17 3.13
N GLU A 321 -12.73 4.41 3.48
CA GLU A 321 -13.52 4.72 4.68
C GLU A 321 -14.82 3.89 4.66
N VAL A 322 -14.90 2.90 5.55
CA VAL A 322 -16.14 2.16 5.75
C VAL A 322 -17.08 3.09 6.50
N SER A 323 -18.03 3.70 5.78
CA SER A 323 -19.06 4.52 6.41
C SER A 323 -19.70 3.73 7.56
N PRO A 324 -19.74 4.28 8.79
CA PRO A 324 -20.17 3.51 9.95
C PRO A 324 -21.57 2.95 9.69
N PRO A 325 -21.84 1.68 10.06
CA PRO A 325 -23.12 1.06 9.79
C PRO A 325 -24.24 1.93 10.37
N ALA A 326 -25.31 2.15 9.61
CA ALA A 326 -26.41 3.05 9.99
C ALA A 326 -27.00 2.75 11.39
N ILE A 327 -26.82 1.52 11.88
CA ILE A 327 -27.18 1.06 13.23
C ILE A 327 -26.53 1.90 14.35
N TRP A 328 -25.30 2.38 14.16
CA TRP A 328 -24.59 3.18 15.17
C TRP A 328 -25.11 4.61 15.22
N ALA A 329 -25.49 5.19 14.07
CA ALA A 329 -26.22 6.45 14.04
C ALA A 329 -27.65 6.29 14.64
N PHE A 330 -28.27 5.12 14.42
CA PHE A 330 -29.59 4.80 14.96
C PHE A 330 -29.60 4.62 16.47
N SER A 331 -28.54 4.07 17.09
CA SER A 331 -28.48 3.89 18.55
C SER A 331 -28.47 5.24 19.28
N TYR A 332 -27.67 6.20 18.80
CA TYR A 332 -27.68 7.57 19.32
C TYR A 332 -29.03 8.26 19.11
N TYR A 333 -29.62 8.12 17.93
CA TYR A 333 -30.93 8.68 17.62
C TYR A 333 -32.05 8.08 18.52
N ALA A 334 -32.05 6.76 18.69
CA ALA A 334 -33.01 6.06 19.54
C ALA A 334 -32.85 6.46 21.02
N LEU A 335 -31.62 6.64 21.50
CA LEU A 335 -31.33 7.06 22.87
C LEU A 335 -31.80 8.50 23.12
N VAL A 336 -31.58 9.41 22.17
CA VAL A 336 -32.08 10.79 22.22
C VAL A 336 -33.62 10.83 22.24
N ILE A 337 -34.27 10.03 21.40
CA ILE A 337 -35.74 9.91 21.41
C ILE A 337 -36.27 9.32 22.71
N ALA A 338 -35.62 8.28 23.24
CA ALA A 338 -36.00 7.68 24.50
C ALA A 338 -35.86 8.69 25.66
N ALA A 339 -34.76 9.43 25.71
CA ALA A 339 -34.53 10.49 26.69
C ALA A 339 -35.60 11.59 26.59
N PHE A 340 -35.90 12.05 25.38
CA PHE A 340 -36.95 13.05 25.14
C PHE A 340 -38.33 12.54 25.57
N SER A 341 -38.64 11.28 25.26
CA SER A 341 -39.89 10.63 25.65
C SER A 341 -40.04 10.54 27.17
N ILE A 342 -38.96 10.21 27.90
CA ILE A 342 -38.94 10.18 29.38
C ILE A 342 -39.24 11.57 29.95
N VAL A 343 -38.62 12.63 29.42
CA VAL A 343 -38.84 14.01 29.88
C VAL A 343 -40.30 14.43 29.67
N VAL A 344 -40.86 14.15 28.49
CA VAL A 344 -42.26 14.48 28.17
C VAL A 344 -43.22 13.70 29.08
N PHE A 345 -42.99 12.41 29.30
CA PHE A 345 -43.80 11.59 30.20
C PHE A 345 -43.70 12.06 31.65
N GLY A 346 -42.50 12.38 32.14
CA GLY A 346 -42.29 12.92 33.47
C GLY A 346 -43.06 14.22 33.69
N TYR A 347 -42.99 15.14 32.73
CA TYR A 347 -43.72 16.40 32.78
C TYR A 347 -45.26 16.19 32.77
N ALA A 348 -45.75 15.31 31.89
CA ALA A 348 -47.16 14.96 31.83
C ALA A 348 -47.66 14.32 33.14
N PHE A 349 -46.85 13.47 33.77
CA PHE A 349 -47.16 12.84 35.05
C PHE A 349 -47.25 13.86 36.19
N ILE A 350 -46.30 14.81 36.26
CA ILE A 350 -46.32 15.90 37.24
C ILE A 350 -47.59 16.74 37.09
N LEU A 351 -47.94 17.14 35.86
CA LEU A 351 -49.16 17.90 35.58
C LEU A 351 -50.43 17.13 35.96
N TYR A 352 -50.47 15.82 35.70
CA TYR A 352 -51.58 14.97 36.10
C TYR A 352 -51.73 14.91 37.63
N LYS A 353 -50.62 14.70 38.36
CA LYS A 353 -50.63 14.67 39.83
C LYS A 353 -51.08 16.00 40.41
N TYR A 354 -50.57 17.12 39.88
CA TYR A 354 -50.95 18.46 40.29
C TYR A 354 -52.44 18.75 40.08
N LYS A 355 -52.98 18.30 38.94
CA LYS A 355 -54.41 18.45 38.63
C LYS A 355 -55.30 17.62 39.56
N ASN A 356 -54.90 16.39 39.89
CA ASN A 356 -55.67 15.56 40.83
C ASN A 356 -55.62 16.11 42.26
N ALA A 357 -54.50 16.70 42.69
CA ALA A 357 -54.39 17.36 43.99
C ALA A 357 -55.31 18.59 44.13
N ARG A 358 -55.65 19.25 43.02
CA ARG A 358 -56.59 20.39 42.98
C ARG A 358 -58.08 20.03 42.91
N LYS A 359 -58.46 18.74 42.87
CA LYS A 359 -59.87 18.35 43.08
C LYS A 359 -60.20 18.49 44.57
N THR A 360 -60.47 19.72 45.00
CA THR A 360 -61.06 20.06 46.28
C THR A 360 -62.40 19.34 46.45
N SER A 361 -62.51 18.54 47.51
CA SER A 361 -63.79 18.02 47.99
C SER A 361 -64.64 19.18 48.49
N ILE A 362 -65.62 19.62 47.72
CA ILE A 362 -66.67 20.51 48.23
C ILE A 362 -67.56 19.63 49.11
N LYS A 363 -67.34 19.67 50.44
CA LYS A 363 -68.32 19.15 51.39
C LYS A 363 -69.47 20.14 51.46
N VAL A 364 -70.60 19.78 50.84
CA VAL A 364 -71.87 20.49 51.03
C VAL A 364 -72.35 20.14 52.45
N LYS A 365 -72.40 21.14 53.35
CA LYS A 365 -73.10 21.00 54.63
C LYS A 365 -74.60 20.95 54.35
N GLN A 366 -75.26 19.87 54.78
CA GLN A 366 -76.72 19.78 54.86
C GLN A 366 -77.24 20.63 56.02
#